data_AF-E2CE50-F1
#
_entry.id   AF-E2CE50-F1
#
_cell.length_a   1.000
_cell.length_b   1.000
_cell.length_c   1.000
_cell.angle_alpha   90.00
_cell.angle_beta   90.00
_cell.angle_gamma   90.00
#
_symmetry.space_group_name_H-M   'P 1'
#
loop_
_entity.id
_entity.type
_entity.pdbx_description
1 polymer ?
#
loop_
_entity_poly.entity_id
_entity_poly.type
_entity_poly.pdbx_seq_one_letter_code
_entity_poly.pdbx_strand_id
1 'polypeptide(L)'
;PRPQGQNKIIHACAEWLYAKGKARHIRVRGQGGIATTNREGLVLAARAFEGNPYDGHTLNDTISQAEKVCGTKAERVYVDRGYRGHDYEGDAKVMISGQKRGLTAQMKRELKRRSAIEATIGHMKTDGRLDRNFLNGKNGDAINALLAAAGHNLRLILNALIILLLWITNPIPKPVKSNICVLLRPRATSMA
;
A
#
# COMPACT_ATOMS: atom_id res chain seq x y z
N PRO A 1 -0.79 21.73 -16.75
CA PRO A 1 -1.39 21.36 -15.44
C PRO A 1 -2.59 20.42 -15.63
N ARG A 2 -2.38 19.11 -15.46
CA ARG A 2 -3.49 18.15 -15.42
C ARG A 2 -4.17 18.26 -14.05
N PRO A 3 -5.50 18.25 -13.95
CA PRO A 3 -6.18 18.35 -12.67
C PRO A 3 -5.74 17.16 -11.82
N GLN A 4 -5.15 17.44 -10.65
CA GLN A 4 -4.86 16.45 -9.61
C GLN A 4 -6.17 16.05 -8.89
N GLY A 5 -7.21 15.78 -9.68
CA GLY A 5 -8.48 15.28 -9.20
C GLY A 5 -8.33 13.80 -8.85
N GLN A 6 -8.40 13.50 -7.55
CA GLN A 6 -9.01 12.30 -6.99
C GLN A 6 -8.91 11.04 -7.88
N ASN A 7 -7.73 10.41 -7.95
CA ASN A 7 -7.68 9.05 -8.49
C ASN A 7 -8.13 8.09 -7.38
N LYS A 8 -9.45 7.85 -7.38
CA LYS A 8 -10.27 6.98 -6.53
C LYS A 8 -9.94 5.49 -6.75
N ILE A 9 -8.74 5.08 -6.35
CA ILE A 9 -8.26 3.70 -6.55
C ILE A 9 -7.86 3.14 -5.20
N ILE A 10 -8.71 2.29 -4.65
CA ILE A 10 -8.42 1.55 -3.43
C ILE A 10 -8.07 0.11 -3.80
N HIS A 11 -7.23 -0.52 -2.98
CA HIS A 11 -7.11 -1.96 -2.82
C HIS A 11 -6.01 -2.59 -3.67
N ALA A 12 -4.82 -2.66 -3.11
CA ALA A 12 -4.23 -4.00 -2.98
C ALA A 12 -4.96 -4.67 -1.78
N CYS A 13 -5.62 -5.81 -1.98
CA CYS A 13 -6.15 -6.62 -0.87
C CYS A 13 -5.24 -7.82 -0.66
N ALA A 14 -4.71 -8.00 0.53
CA ALA A 14 -3.86 -9.12 0.84
C ALA A 14 -4.14 -9.64 2.23
N GLU A 15 -3.70 -10.87 2.44
CA GLU A 15 -4.00 -11.61 3.64
C GLU A 15 -2.77 -11.80 4.48
N TRP A 16 -2.99 -11.91 5.78
CA TRP A 16 -1.94 -12.20 6.72
C TRP A 16 -2.43 -13.16 7.77
N LEU A 17 -1.48 -13.95 8.26
CA LEU A 17 -1.65 -14.78 9.43
C LEU A 17 -0.92 -14.15 10.62
N TYR A 18 -1.48 -14.36 11.80
CA TYR A 18 -0.81 -14.00 13.05
C TYR A 18 -0.92 -15.07 14.10
N ALA A 19 -0.07 -14.91 15.10
CA ALA A 19 0.09 -15.87 16.14
C ALA A 19 -0.16 -15.27 17.52
N LYS A 20 -0.59 -16.15 18.44
CA LYS A 20 -1.10 -15.79 19.76
C LYS A 20 -0.52 -16.74 20.80
N GLY A 21 -0.12 -16.22 21.96
CA GLY A 21 0.40 -17.03 23.06
C GLY A 21 1.36 -16.29 23.98
N LYS A 22 1.70 -16.94 25.11
CA LYS A 22 2.77 -16.48 26.00
C LYS A 22 4.13 -16.65 25.30
N ALA A 23 5.11 -15.82 25.67
CA ALA A 23 6.42 -15.65 25.02
C ALA A 23 7.21 -16.93 24.63
N ARG A 24 6.83 -18.11 25.12
CA ARG A 24 7.49 -19.40 24.86
C ARG A 24 6.76 -20.32 23.85
N HIS A 25 5.47 -20.11 23.57
CA HIS A 25 4.70 -20.89 22.60
C HIS A 25 3.71 -20.02 21.83
N ILE A 26 4.15 -19.54 20.67
CA ILE A 26 3.37 -18.72 19.75
C ILE A 26 2.77 -19.65 18.69
N ARG A 27 1.43 -19.79 18.65
CA ARG A 27 0.73 -20.62 17.64
C ARG A 27 -0.06 -19.72 16.70
N VAL A 28 0.03 -19.98 15.39
CA VAL A 28 -0.79 -19.30 14.36
C VAL A 28 -2.27 -19.56 14.65
N ARG A 29 -3.08 -18.51 14.78
CA ARG A 29 -4.47 -18.63 15.24
C ARG A 29 -5.52 -17.92 14.39
N GLY A 30 -5.16 -17.00 13.52
CA GLY A 30 -6.14 -16.24 12.75
C GLY A 30 -5.59 -15.67 11.46
N GLN A 31 -6.52 -15.33 10.59
CA GLN A 31 -6.31 -14.73 9.27
C GLN A 31 -6.92 -13.33 9.27
N GLY A 32 -6.30 -12.41 8.56
CA GLY A 32 -6.82 -11.07 8.42
C GLY A 32 -6.65 -10.55 7.00
N GLY A 33 -7.51 -9.61 6.63
CA GLY A 33 -7.46 -8.89 5.37
C GLY A 33 -6.96 -7.47 5.58
N ILE A 34 -6.10 -7.01 4.69
CA ILE A 34 -5.59 -5.63 4.66
C ILE A 34 -5.86 -5.03 3.29
N ALA A 35 -6.35 -3.79 3.30
CA ALA A 35 -6.48 -2.96 2.10
C ALA A 35 -5.59 -1.73 2.18
N THR A 36 -4.87 -1.45 1.10
CA THR A 36 -4.08 -0.22 0.98
C THR A 36 -4.44 0.60 -0.25
N THR A 37 -4.09 1.89 -0.20
CA THR A 37 -4.09 2.76 -1.38
C THR A 37 -2.98 2.34 -2.35
N ASN A 38 -3.25 2.38 -3.66
CA ASN A 38 -2.27 1.93 -4.67
C ASN A 38 -1.05 2.88 -4.78
N ARG A 39 -1.24 4.18 -4.51
CA ARG A 39 -0.19 5.20 -4.69
C ARG A 39 0.68 5.39 -3.46
N GLU A 40 0.05 5.64 -2.31
CA GLU A 40 0.75 6.06 -1.10
C GLU A 40 1.03 4.89 -0.15
N GLY A 41 0.41 3.72 -0.36
CA GLY A 41 0.56 2.57 0.53
C GLY A 41 -0.18 2.71 1.87
N LEU A 42 -0.94 3.79 2.08
CA LEU A 42 -1.76 3.99 3.27
C LEU A 42 -2.77 2.86 3.43
N VAL A 43 -2.84 2.30 4.63
CA VAL A 43 -3.78 1.26 5.02
C VAL A 43 -5.15 1.89 5.27
N LEU A 44 -6.18 1.39 4.59
CA LEU A 44 -7.56 1.86 4.69
C LEU A 44 -8.48 0.86 5.39
N ALA A 45 -8.14 -0.43 5.33
CA ALA A 45 -8.81 -1.46 6.10
C ALA A 45 -7.79 -2.45 6.67
N ALA A 46 -8.07 -2.89 7.89
CA ALA A 46 -7.38 -3.98 8.55
C ALA A 46 -8.42 -4.73 9.37
N ARG A 47 -8.72 -5.96 8.95
CA ARG A 47 -9.78 -6.78 9.54
C ARG A 47 -9.22 -8.13 9.94
N ALA A 48 -9.59 -8.59 11.13
CA ALA A 48 -9.34 -9.96 11.57
C ALA A 48 -10.58 -10.81 11.29
N PHE A 49 -10.37 -12.01 10.75
CA PHE A 49 -11.41 -12.97 10.42
C PHE A 49 -11.33 -14.22 11.29
N GLU A 50 -12.48 -14.84 11.52
CA GLU A 50 -12.60 -16.05 12.32
C GLU A 50 -12.64 -17.30 11.44
N GLY A 51 -12.11 -18.41 11.94
CA GLY A 51 -12.25 -19.71 11.28
C GLY A 51 -11.39 -19.90 10.03
N ASN A 52 -10.44 -18.99 9.76
CA ASN A 52 -9.56 -19.02 8.58
C ASN A 52 -10.35 -19.22 7.28
N PRO A 53 -11.22 -18.24 6.94
CA PRO A 53 -12.07 -18.34 5.76
C PRO A 53 -11.24 -18.38 4.48
N TYR A 54 -11.84 -18.91 3.41
CA TYR A 54 -11.23 -18.80 2.10
C TYR A 54 -11.06 -17.32 1.70
N ASP A 55 -9.94 -16.99 1.08
CA ASP A 55 -9.54 -15.61 0.78
C ASP A 55 -10.61 -14.86 -0.01
N GLY A 56 -11.30 -15.56 -0.92
CA GLY A 56 -12.41 -15.00 -1.69
C GLY A 56 -13.49 -14.34 -0.83
N HIS A 57 -13.80 -14.92 0.34
CA HIS A 57 -14.86 -14.47 1.25
C HIS A 57 -14.42 -13.32 2.17
N THR A 58 -13.12 -13.03 2.26
CA THR A 58 -12.61 -11.90 3.08
C THR A 58 -12.67 -10.58 2.34
N LEU A 59 -12.78 -10.64 1.00
CA LEU A 59 -12.62 -9.50 0.11
C LEU A 59 -13.73 -8.47 0.31
N ASN A 60 -14.99 -8.91 0.36
CA ASN A 60 -16.14 -8.02 0.49
C ASN A 60 -16.10 -7.21 1.79
N ASP A 61 -15.82 -7.89 2.90
CA ASP A 61 -15.73 -7.29 4.22
C ASP A 61 -14.57 -6.30 4.35
N THR A 62 -13.44 -6.59 3.69
CA THR A 62 -12.25 -5.72 3.69
C THR A 62 -12.47 -4.47 2.83
N ILE A 63 -13.12 -4.63 1.66
CA ILE A 63 -13.46 -3.49 0.79
C ILE A 63 -14.48 -2.59 1.47
N SER A 64 -15.55 -3.17 2.03
CA SER A 64 -16.60 -2.41 2.71
C SER A 64 -16.05 -1.56 3.86
N GLN A 65 -15.08 -2.08 4.62
CA GLN A 65 -14.40 -1.28 5.64
C GLN A 65 -13.61 -0.10 5.05
N ALA A 66 -12.85 -0.32 3.96
CA ALA A 66 -12.06 0.75 3.36
C ALA A 66 -12.92 1.84 2.73
N GLU A 67 -14.03 1.48 2.10
CA GLU A 67 -14.99 2.44 1.54
C GLU A 67 -15.64 3.28 2.64
N LYS A 68 -15.97 2.68 3.79
CA LYS A 68 -16.46 3.41 4.97
C LYS A 68 -15.42 4.41 5.49
N VAL A 69 -14.15 4.01 5.58
CA VAL A 69 -13.06 4.90 6.03
C VAL A 69 -12.80 6.02 5.03
N CYS A 70 -12.86 5.72 3.73
CA CYS A 70 -12.60 6.69 2.68
C CYS A 70 -13.80 7.62 2.39
N GLY A 71 -15.02 7.20 2.75
CA GLY A 71 -16.26 7.91 2.40
C GLY A 71 -16.59 7.87 0.91
N THR A 72 -15.89 7.05 0.12
CA THR A 72 -16.09 6.93 -1.33
C THR A 72 -15.97 5.47 -1.77
N LYS A 73 -16.72 5.10 -2.81
CA LYS A 73 -16.67 3.77 -3.42
C LYS A 73 -15.38 3.57 -4.22
N ALA A 74 -14.83 2.36 -4.19
CA ALA A 74 -13.68 2.00 -4.99
C ALA A 74 -14.05 1.81 -6.47
N GLU A 75 -13.26 2.35 -7.41
CA GLU A 75 -13.48 2.08 -8.85
C GLU A 75 -12.88 0.73 -9.26
N ARG A 76 -11.69 0.40 -8.74
CA ARG A 76 -10.89 -0.77 -9.14
C ARG A 76 -10.19 -1.33 -7.93
N VAL A 77 -10.14 -2.66 -7.83
CA VAL A 77 -9.51 -3.41 -6.75
C VAL A 77 -8.52 -4.39 -7.35
N TYR A 78 -7.29 -4.39 -6.86
CA TYR A 78 -6.22 -5.28 -7.28
C TYR A 78 -5.98 -6.35 -6.23
N VAL A 79 -6.22 -7.61 -6.58
CA VAL A 79 -6.16 -8.76 -5.65
C VAL A 79 -5.16 -9.81 -6.11
N ASP A 80 -4.71 -10.67 -5.20
CA ASP A 80 -3.83 -11.78 -5.55
C ASP A 80 -4.61 -12.93 -6.16
N ARG A 81 -3.88 -13.87 -6.77
CA ARG A 81 -4.46 -15.10 -7.33
C ARG A 81 -5.28 -15.90 -6.32
N GLY A 82 -4.98 -15.80 -5.02
CA GLY A 82 -5.73 -16.47 -3.95
C GLY A 82 -7.22 -16.09 -3.93
N TYR A 83 -7.55 -14.87 -4.34
CA TYR A 83 -8.91 -14.34 -4.40
C TYR A 83 -9.69 -14.78 -5.66
N ARG A 84 -9.26 -15.82 -6.35
CA ARG A 84 -9.97 -16.33 -7.53
C ARG A 84 -11.30 -16.95 -7.14
N GLY A 85 -12.39 -16.53 -7.78
CA GLY A 85 -13.73 -16.97 -7.39
C GLY A 85 -14.26 -16.29 -6.14
N HIS A 86 -13.79 -15.06 -5.86
CA HIS A 86 -14.32 -14.21 -4.80
C HIS A 86 -15.84 -13.98 -4.95
N ASP A 87 -16.49 -13.72 -3.82
CA ASP A 87 -17.92 -13.43 -3.69
C ASP A 87 -18.21 -11.93 -3.59
N TYR A 88 -17.26 -11.06 -3.97
CA TYR A 88 -17.47 -9.61 -3.96
C TYR A 88 -18.64 -9.18 -4.87
N GLU A 89 -19.65 -8.54 -4.26
CA GLU A 89 -20.88 -8.07 -4.92
C GLU A 89 -20.91 -6.55 -5.19
N GLY A 90 -19.85 -5.82 -4.85
CA GLY A 90 -19.83 -4.37 -5.02
C GLY A 90 -19.52 -3.90 -6.44
N ASP A 91 -19.64 -2.58 -6.65
CA ASP A 91 -19.50 -1.95 -7.97
C ASP A 91 -18.05 -1.92 -8.49
N ALA A 92 -17.07 -2.16 -7.62
CA ALA A 92 -15.66 -2.03 -7.97
C ALA A 92 -15.19 -3.15 -8.91
N LYS A 93 -14.40 -2.79 -9.92
CA LYS A 93 -13.80 -3.80 -10.81
C LYS A 93 -12.67 -4.54 -10.12
N VAL A 94 -12.88 -5.79 -9.75
CA VAL A 94 -11.84 -6.64 -9.16
C VAL A 94 -10.91 -7.19 -10.25
N MET A 95 -9.61 -7.07 -10.01
CA MET A 95 -8.53 -7.38 -10.94
C MET A 95 -7.54 -8.32 -10.28
N ILE A 96 -7.47 -9.55 -10.77
CA ILE A 96 -6.67 -10.61 -10.16
C ILE A 96 -5.27 -10.64 -10.77
N SER A 97 -4.25 -10.87 -9.95
CA SER A 97 -2.86 -10.95 -10.41
C SER A 97 -2.66 -12.08 -11.44
N GLY A 98 -1.94 -11.76 -12.53
CA GLY A 98 -1.74 -12.67 -13.65
C GLY A 98 -2.81 -12.62 -14.75
N GLN A 99 -3.86 -11.81 -14.62
CA GLN A 99 -4.78 -11.52 -15.72
C GLN A 99 -4.01 -10.90 -16.90
N LYS A 100 -4.19 -11.43 -18.12
CA LYS A 100 -3.49 -10.93 -19.33
C LYS A 100 -4.40 -10.14 -20.29
N ARG A 101 -5.71 -10.40 -20.28
CA ARG A 101 -6.69 -9.82 -21.22
C ARG A 101 -7.45 -8.65 -20.59
N GLY A 102 -7.85 -7.68 -21.42
CA GLY A 102 -8.68 -6.54 -21.02
C GLY A 102 -7.99 -5.51 -20.11
N LEU A 103 -6.65 -5.44 -20.14
CA LEU A 103 -5.86 -4.54 -19.30
C LEU A 103 -5.27 -3.37 -20.10
N THR A 104 -5.59 -2.15 -19.69
CA THR A 104 -4.92 -0.93 -20.18
C THR A 104 -3.49 -0.85 -19.62
N ALA A 105 -2.64 -0.01 -20.22
CA ALA A 105 -1.28 0.21 -19.73
C ALA A 105 -1.23 0.70 -18.27
N GLN A 106 -2.20 1.54 -17.88
CA GLN A 106 -2.34 2.03 -16.50
C GLN A 106 -2.68 0.87 -15.55
N MET A 107 -3.69 0.07 -15.90
CA MET A 107 -4.09 -1.11 -15.11
C MET A 107 -2.95 -2.10 -14.92
N LYS A 108 -2.11 -2.32 -15.95
CA LYS A 108 -0.92 -3.18 -15.82
C LYS A 108 0.09 -2.63 -14.80
N ARG A 109 0.31 -1.31 -14.78
CA ARG A 109 1.21 -0.67 -13.80
C ARG A 109 0.64 -0.75 -12.39
N GLU A 110 -0.65 -0.49 -12.23
CA GLU A 110 -1.35 -0.56 -10.95
C GLU A 110 -1.38 -2.00 -10.39
N LEU A 111 -1.63 -3.00 -11.25
CA LEU A 111 -1.56 -4.42 -10.89
C LEU A 111 -0.14 -4.85 -10.54
N LYS A 112 0.90 -4.28 -11.18
CA LYS A 112 2.31 -4.54 -10.81
C LYS A 112 2.65 -3.94 -9.44
N ARG A 113 2.14 -2.74 -9.12
CA ARG A 113 2.36 -2.08 -7.83
C ARG A 113 1.69 -2.79 -6.66
N ARG A 114 0.65 -3.59 -6.93
CA ARG A 114 -0.01 -4.44 -5.94
C ARG A 114 0.97 -5.20 -5.05
N SER A 115 2.07 -5.72 -5.60
CA SER A 115 3.07 -6.49 -4.84
C SER A 115 3.71 -5.71 -3.68
N ALA A 116 3.61 -4.38 -3.67
CA ALA A 116 4.06 -3.55 -2.55
C ALA A 116 3.29 -3.86 -1.25
N ILE A 117 2.08 -4.42 -1.33
CA ILE A 117 1.30 -4.78 -0.14
C ILE A 117 1.98 -5.86 0.70
N GLU A 118 2.71 -6.78 0.09
CA GLU A 118 3.47 -7.80 0.82
C GLU A 118 4.56 -7.17 1.68
N ALA A 119 5.23 -6.13 1.14
CA ALA A 119 6.18 -5.34 1.91
C ALA A 119 5.48 -4.57 3.03
N THR A 120 4.32 -3.95 2.77
CA THR A 120 3.51 -3.27 3.79
C THR A 120 3.13 -4.23 4.93
N ILE A 121 2.63 -5.43 4.61
CA ILE A 121 2.29 -6.46 5.60
C ILE A 121 3.55 -6.90 6.36
N GLY A 122 4.69 -7.06 5.66
CA GLY A 122 5.98 -7.33 6.28
C GLY A 122 6.35 -6.30 7.34
N HIS A 123 6.31 -5.00 6.99
CA HIS A 123 6.55 -3.90 7.94
C HIS A 123 5.54 -3.88 9.08
N MET A 124 4.27 -4.17 8.82
CA MET A 124 3.26 -4.26 9.87
C MET A 124 3.54 -5.42 10.83
N LYS A 125 4.04 -6.56 10.34
CA LYS A 125 4.48 -7.68 11.20
C LYS A 125 5.71 -7.32 12.01
N THR A 126 6.79 -6.83 11.39
CA THR A 126 8.04 -6.55 12.11
C THR A 126 7.95 -5.33 13.01
N ASP A 127 7.46 -4.22 12.48
CA ASP A 127 7.52 -2.92 13.14
C ASP A 127 6.21 -2.64 13.91
N GLY A 128 5.09 -3.14 13.40
CA GLY A 128 3.77 -3.04 14.05
C GLY A 128 3.46 -4.19 15.00
N ARG A 129 4.31 -5.23 15.07
CA ARG A 129 4.08 -6.46 15.85
C ARG A 129 2.72 -7.10 15.56
N LEU A 130 2.24 -6.95 14.33
CA LEU A 130 0.97 -7.52 13.88
C LEU A 130 0.92 -9.05 14.08
N ASP A 131 2.07 -9.71 13.98
CA ASP A 131 2.26 -11.15 14.17
C ASP A 131 2.13 -11.62 15.63
N ARG A 132 2.17 -10.70 16.60
CA ARG A 132 2.16 -10.99 18.04
C ARG A 132 0.98 -10.32 18.72
N ASN A 133 -0.13 -11.05 18.84
CA ASN A 133 -1.27 -10.54 19.59
C ASN A 133 -1.25 -10.99 21.06
N PHE A 134 -1.21 -10.02 21.98
CA PHE A 134 -1.35 -10.23 23.43
C PHE A 134 -2.78 -10.01 23.95
N LEU A 135 -3.67 -9.46 23.11
CA LEU A 135 -5.05 -9.19 23.46
C LEU A 135 -5.91 -10.44 23.34
N ASN A 136 -6.85 -10.61 24.28
CA ASN A 136 -7.70 -11.79 24.35
C ASN A 136 -8.95 -11.65 23.48
N GLY A 137 -9.39 -12.80 22.95
CA GLY A 137 -10.61 -12.90 22.16
C GLY A 137 -10.56 -12.21 20.80
N LYS A 138 -11.72 -12.26 20.12
CA LYS A 138 -11.96 -11.75 18.76
C LYS A 138 -11.78 -10.24 18.68
N ASN A 139 -12.33 -9.52 19.66
CA ASN A 139 -12.17 -8.07 19.75
C ASN A 139 -10.71 -7.67 19.91
N GLY A 140 -9.92 -8.44 20.67
CA GLY A 140 -8.48 -8.22 20.79
C GLY A 140 -7.74 -8.41 19.47
N ASP A 141 -8.15 -9.37 18.65
CA ASP A 141 -7.57 -9.61 17.32
C ASP A 141 -7.89 -8.47 16.35
N ALA A 142 -9.15 -8.00 16.34
CA ALA A 142 -9.55 -6.83 15.55
C ALA A 142 -8.83 -5.54 16.00
N ILE A 143 -8.72 -5.30 17.31
CA ILE A 143 -8.03 -4.13 17.86
C ILE A 143 -6.54 -4.15 17.50
N ASN A 144 -5.87 -5.30 17.66
CA ASN A 144 -4.45 -5.42 17.31
C ASN A 144 -4.20 -5.12 15.83
N ALA A 145 -5.03 -5.68 14.93
CA ALA A 145 -4.93 -5.43 13.50
C ALA A 145 -5.12 -3.94 13.16
N LEU A 146 -6.14 -3.31 13.76
CA LEU A 146 -6.44 -1.89 13.53
C LEU A 146 -5.32 -0.98 14.05
N LEU A 147 -4.79 -1.24 15.24
CA LEU A 147 -3.70 -0.45 15.83
C LEU A 147 -2.38 -0.62 15.06
N ALA A 148 -2.06 -1.82 14.61
CA ALA A 148 -0.89 -2.06 13.77
C ALA A 148 -0.98 -1.31 12.42
N ALA A 149 -2.17 -1.28 11.82
CA ALA A 149 -2.45 -0.50 10.60
C ALA A 149 -2.33 1.00 10.84
N ALA A 150 -2.93 1.52 11.92
CA ALA A 150 -2.81 2.91 12.31
C ALA A 150 -1.34 3.30 12.55
N GLY A 151 -0.58 2.46 13.26
CA GLY A 151 0.85 2.65 13.49
C GLY A 151 1.68 2.67 12.20
N HIS A 152 1.33 1.84 11.21
CA HIS A 152 1.95 1.90 9.88
C HIS A 152 1.69 3.24 9.17
N ASN A 153 0.43 3.69 9.15
CA ASN A 153 0.08 4.99 8.56
C ASN A 153 0.79 6.15 9.24
N LEU A 154 0.88 6.14 10.58
CA LEU A 154 1.60 7.17 11.34
C LEU A 154 3.08 7.21 10.96
N ARG A 155 3.73 6.06 10.77
CA ARG A 155 5.13 6.00 10.29
C ARG A 155 5.29 6.59 8.89
N LEU A 156 4.37 6.31 7.97
CA LEU A 156 4.39 6.91 6.63
C LEU A 156 4.26 8.43 6.68
N ILE A 157 3.32 8.93 7.49
CA ILE A 157 3.11 10.37 7.68
C ILE A 157 4.35 11.02 8.30
N LEU A 158 4.91 10.43 9.37
CA LEU A 158 6.11 10.95 10.02
C LEU A 158 7.30 10.99 9.06
N ASN A 159 7.51 9.95 8.26
CA ASN A 159 8.59 9.93 7.26
C ASN A 159 8.39 11.03 6.20
N ALA A 160 7.16 11.26 5.74
CA ALA A 160 6.86 12.34 4.81
C ALA A 160 7.12 13.72 5.43
N LEU A 161 6.76 13.92 6.70
CA LEU A 161 7.03 15.16 7.44
C LEU A 161 8.53 15.38 7.66
N ILE A 162 9.30 14.32 7.94
CA ILE A 162 10.77 14.41 8.06
C ILE A 162 11.39 14.83 6.72
N ILE A 163 10.96 14.23 5.61
CA ILE A 163 11.44 14.61 4.27
C ILE A 163 11.08 16.07 3.95
N LEU A 164 9.86 16.49 4.27
CA LEU A 164 9.42 17.86 4.08
C LEU A 164 10.26 18.84 4.92
N LEU A 165 10.51 18.50 6.19
CA LEU A 165 11.35 19.30 7.08
C LEU A 165 12.77 19.43 6.52
N LEU A 166 13.39 18.31 6.10
CA LEU A 166 14.72 18.32 5.49
C LEU A 166 14.79 19.17 4.22
N TRP A 167 13.73 19.16 3.41
CA TRP A 167 13.64 19.98 2.20
C TRP A 167 13.54 21.47 2.52
N ILE A 168 12.80 21.83 3.57
CA ILE A 168 12.69 23.21 4.05
C ILE A 168 14.01 23.70 4.67
N THR A 169 14.68 22.86 5.47
CA THR A 169 15.90 23.25 6.20
C THR A 169 17.17 23.17 5.36
N ASN A 170 17.20 22.37 4.29
CA ASN A 170 18.31 22.27 3.34
C ASN A 170 17.86 22.78 1.97
N PRO A 171 17.75 24.12 1.78
CA PRO A 171 17.46 24.65 0.46
C PRO A 171 18.55 24.20 -0.51
N ILE A 172 18.15 23.55 -1.60
CA ILE A 172 19.04 23.20 -2.71
C ILE A 172 19.82 24.47 -3.07
N PRO A 173 21.17 24.46 -3.10
CA PRO A 173 21.92 25.63 -3.49
C PRO A 173 21.43 26.04 -4.88
N LYS A 174 20.92 27.26 -5.01
CA LYS A 174 20.50 27.81 -6.30
C LYS A 174 21.68 27.63 -7.26
N PRO A 175 21.48 27.16 -8.50
CA PRO A 175 22.57 27.08 -9.45
C PRO A 175 23.20 28.47 -9.56
N VAL A 176 24.45 28.59 -9.12
CA VAL A 176 25.22 29.81 -9.31
C VAL A 176 25.31 29.96 -10.83
N LYS A 177 24.74 31.03 -11.38
CA LYS A 177 24.97 31.41 -12.77
C LYS A 177 26.46 31.71 -12.89
N SER A 178 27.26 30.72 -13.28
CA SER A 178 28.63 30.96 -13.68
C SER A 178 28.58 31.70 -15.03
N ASN A 179 28.95 32.97 -15.00
CA ASN A 179 29.24 33.74 -16.22
C ASN A 179 30.56 33.24 -16.83
N ILE A 180 30.62 31.98 -17.24
CA ILE A 180 31.71 31.45 -18.06
C ILE A 180 31.17 31.37 -19.49
N CYS A 181 31.01 32.55 -20.08
CA CYS A 181 30.93 32.76 -21.52
C CYS A 181 32.27 33.35 -21.97
N VAL A 182 33.36 32.59 -21.89
CA VAL A 182 34.64 33.00 -22.46
C VAL A 182 35.39 31.78 -23.00
N LEU A 183 35.63 31.84 -24.32
CA LEU A 183 36.68 31.14 -25.09
C LEU A 183 36.64 29.61 -25.13
N LEU A 184 35.96 29.05 -26.13
CA LEU A 184 36.46 27.95 -26.96
C LEU A 184 35.67 27.97 -28.29
N ARG A 185 36.02 28.89 -29.21
CA ARG A 185 35.61 28.75 -30.63
C ARG A 185 36.53 27.71 -31.28
N PRO A 186 36.00 26.75 -32.06
CA PRO A 186 36.83 25.83 -32.83
C PRO A 186 37.45 26.57 -34.02
N ARG A 187 38.78 26.52 -34.15
CA ARG A 187 39.48 26.96 -35.37
C ARG A 187 39.31 25.83 -36.39
N ALA A 188 38.48 26.06 -37.40
CA ALA A 188 38.26 25.14 -38.50
C ALA A 188 39.59 24.87 -39.24
N THR A 189 39.73 23.62 -39.64
CA THR A 189 40.80 23.03 -40.45
C THR A 189 40.88 23.67 -41.83
N SER A 190 42.08 24.08 -42.25
CA SER A 190 42.44 24.22 -43.68
C SER A 190 43.14 22.92 -44.09
N MET A 191 42.53 22.18 -45.00
CA MET A 191 43.15 21.06 -45.69
C MET A 191 44.20 21.61 -46.67
N ALA A 192 45.32 20.89 -46.77
CA ALA A 192 46.29 20.97 -47.87
C ALA A 192 45.93 19.91 -48.92
#